data_AF-A0A3L7U814-F1
#
_entry.id   AF-A0A3L7U814-F1
#
_cell.length_a   1.000
_cell.length_b   1.000
_cell.length_c   1.000
_cell.angle_alpha   90.00
_cell.angle_beta   90.00
_cell.angle_gamma   90.00
#
_symmetry.space_group_name_H-M   'P 1'
#
loop_
_entity.id
_entity.type
_entity.pdbx_description
1 polymer ?
#
loop_
_entity_poly.entity_id
_entity_poly.type
_entity_poly.pdbx_seq_one_letter_code
_entity_poly.pdbx_strand_id
1 'polypeptide(L)'
;MNLASVKSEGRQSNRFRETLPPQARSLAQIAVCRRSGFWYSAFPTNCGQWHQGRFQRETVMSRSIALKSSSRFVTEEMANQWTHGAGFVLSVPAGWWLVRSTLDKHNDWLTLGCAIYAVTLSLLYAASTLSHSVHRGVWRHRFRTLDQVCIFLLIAGNFTPFAMTFLRDGWWSLPLAAMWLFAAVGIVAKLFFTKLHAVAPSFYFLMGCAPILLLPQFFRCLGSAGVAWIIAGGVAFSAGTWFFVNDERRFHHAIWHVFTMLGSACHYLVALNYIVPRA
;
A
#
# COMPACT_ATOMS: atom_id res chain seq x y z
N MET A 1 -69.22 20.58 23.31
CA MET A 1 -67.83 21.00 23.00
C MET A 1 -67.37 20.29 21.74
N ASN A 2 -66.69 21.02 20.85
CA ASN A 2 -66.69 20.88 19.39
C ASN A 2 -65.72 19.85 18.78
N LEU A 3 -66.15 19.26 17.65
CA LEU A 3 -65.47 18.34 16.72
C LEU A 3 -64.45 19.03 15.78
N ALA A 4 -63.46 19.75 16.30
CA ALA A 4 -62.57 20.58 15.45
C ALA A 4 -61.05 20.45 15.72
N SER A 5 -60.53 19.28 16.10
CA SER A 5 -59.08 19.11 16.39
C SER A 5 -58.35 17.95 15.69
N VAL A 6 -58.98 17.19 14.79
CA VAL A 6 -58.34 15.97 14.19
C VAL A 6 -58.04 16.11 12.69
N LYS A 7 -58.33 17.26 12.06
CA LYS A 7 -58.22 17.43 10.59
C LYS A 7 -56.96 18.13 10.07
N SER A 8 -56.02 18.54 10.94
CA SER A 8 -54.81 19.28 10.52
C SER A 8 -53.53 18.44 10.36
N GLU A 9 -53.42 17.25 10.96
CA GLU A 9 -52.20 16.43 10.86
C GLU A 9 -52.09 15.61 9.56
N GLY A 10 -53.21 15.28 8.91
CA GLY A 10 -53.22 14.52 7.66
C GLY A 10 -52.80 15.29 6.39
N ARG A 11 -52.57 16.61 6.48
CA ARG A 11 -52.29 17.47 5.31
C ARG A 11 -50.81 17.85 5.15
N GLN A 12 -49.97 17.62 6.15
CA GLN A 12 -48.53 17.91 6.08
C GLN A 12 -47.66 16.73 5.61
N SER A 13 -48.11 15.47 5.74
CA SER A 13 -47.30 14.32 5.30
C SER A 13 -47.27 14.11 3.78
N ASN A 14 -48.22 14.67 3.03
CA ASN A 14 -48.29 14.51 1.58
C ASN A 14 -47.41 15.47 0.77
N ARG A 15 -46.81 16.49 1.40
CA ARG A 15 -45.99 17.49 0.69
C ARG A 15 -44.49 17.18 0.64
N PHE A 16 -44.05 16.09 1.30
CA PHE A 16 -42.63 15.70 1.34
C PHE A 16 -42.24 14.62 0.31
N ARG A 17 -43.20 14.10 -0.47
CA ARG A 17 -42.95 13.07 -1.49
C ARG A 17 -42.55 13.60 -2.86
N GLU A 18 -42.58 14.91 -3.09
CA GLU A 18 -42.42 15.49 -4.43
C GLU A 18 -41.03 16.08 -4.74
N THR A 19 -40.02 15.91 -3.89
CA THR A 19 -38.70 16.57 -4.09
C THR A 19 -37.49 15.63 -4.17
N LEU A 20 -37.66 14.35 -4.50
CA LEU A 20 -36.53 13.41 -4.66
C LEU A 20 -36.18 13.10 -6.13
N PRO A 21 -34.87 13.07 -6.50
CA PRO A 21 -34.39 12.89 -7.87
C PRO A 21 -34.54 11.45 -8.43
N PRO A 22 -34.43 11.25 -9.76
CA PRO A 22 -35.06 10.13 -10.50
C PRO A 22 -34.49 8.72 -10.27
N GLN A 23 -33.41 8.56 -9.50
CA GLN A 23 -32.70 7.28 -9.36
C GLN A 23 -33.17 6.42 -8.16
N ALA A 24 -34.12 6.91 -7.36
CA ALA A 24 -34.69 6.18 -6.21
C ALA A 24 -36.06 5.51 -6.50
N ARG A 25 -36.35 5.17 -7.76
CA ARG A 25 -37.62 4.51 -8.18
C ARG A 25 -37.49 3.03 -8.52
N SER A 26 -36.34 2.37 -8.29
CA SER A 26 -36.10 1.00 -8.77
C SER A 26 -36.40 -0.14 -7.80
N LEU A 27 -37.00 0.09 -6.62
CA LEU A 27 -37.33 -0.99 -5.68
C LEU A 27 -38.77 -0.94 -5.15
N ALA A 28 -39.71 -0.52 -6.00
CA ALA A 28 -41.11 -0.80 -5.78
C ALA A 28 -41.81 -1.04 -7.11
N GLN A 29 -42.37 -2.24 -7.25
CA GLN A 29 -43.35 -2.64 -8.26
C GLN A 29 -42.78 -2.94 -9.66
N ILE A 30 -42.71 -4.23 -9.99
CA ILE A 30 -43.53 -4.88 -11.03
C ILE A 30 -43.01 -6.32 -11.18
N ALA A 31 -43.67 -7.26 -10.52
CA ALA A 31 -43.68 -8.66 -10.91
C ALA A 31 -45.13 -9.03 -11.18
N VAL A 32 -45.43 -8.97 -12.47
CA VAL A 32 -46.57 -9.50 -13.19
C VAL A 32 -47.15 -10.77 -12.54
N CYS A 33 -48.43 -10.75 -12.18
CA CYS A 33 -49.28 -11.92 -12.37
C CYS A 33 -50.72 -11.46 -12.66
N ARG A 34 -51.07 -11.52 -13.95
CA ARG A 34 -52.36 -11.15 -14.52
C ARG A 34 -53.20 -12.42 -14.61
N ARG A 35 -54.37 -12.40 -13.96
CA ARG A 35 -55.65 -12.95 -14.44
C ARG A 35 -55.76 -14.48 -14.61
N SER A 36 -56.53 -15.10 -13.73
CA SER A 36 -57.66 -15.95 -14.10
C SER A 36 -58.52 -16.22 -12.87
N GLY A 37 -59.80 -15.84 -12.93
CA GLY A 37 -60.77 -16.20 -11.90
C GLY A 37 -60.99 -17.69 -11.91
N PHE A 38 -60.82 -18.32 -10.75
CA PHE A 38 -61.34 -19.66 -10.49
C PHE A 38 -61.56 -19.77 -8.99
N TRP A 39 -62.83 -19.90 -8.62
CA TRP A 39 -63.26 -20.24 -7.27
C TRP A 39 -62.87 -21.69 -7.01
N TYR A 40 -61.93 -21.95 -6.11
CA TYR A 40 -61.87 -23.20 -5.35
C TYR A 40 -61.32 -22.93 -3.95
N SER A 41 -62.17 -23.22 -2.99
CA SER A 41 -61.88 -23.47 -1.58
C SER A 41 -60.91 -24.65 -1.44
N ALA A 42 -59.69 -24.40 -0.97
CA ALA A 42 -58.89 -25.30 -0.12
C ALA A 42 -57.53 -24.64 0.16
N PHE A 43 -57.36 -24.12 1.37
CA PHE A 43 -56.04 -23.79 1.91
C PHE A 43 -55.36 -25.09 2.38
N PRO A 44 -54.17 -25.47 1.89
CA PRO A 44 -53.21 -26.14 2.73
C PRO A 44 -52.48 -25.06 3.54
N THR A 45 -52.72 -25.05 4.85
CA THR A 45 -52.02 -24.25 5.85
C THR A 45 -50.55 -24.70 5.97
N ASN A 46 -49.71 -24.49 4.95
CA ASN A 46 -48.26 -24.58 5.15
C ASN A 46 -47.34 -23.85 4.15
N CYS A 47 -47.80 -22.79 3.47
CA CYS A 47 -46.94 -22.04 2.53
C CYS A 47 -46.04 -20.98 3.22
N GLY A 48 -46.26 -20.70 4.51
CA GLY A 48 -45.54 -19.65 5.26
C GLY A 48 -44.21 -20.08 5.90
N GLN A 49 -43.99 -21.37 6.15
CA GLN A 49 -42.76 -21.86 6.81
C GLN A 49 -41.57 -22.00 5.85
N TRP A 50 -41.82 -22.33 4.59
CA TRP A 50 -40.76 -22.60 3.61
C TRP A 50 -40.00 -21.33 3.15
N HIS A 51 -40.69 -20.19 3.06
CA HIS A 51 -40.06 -18.92 2.68
C HIS A 51 -39.27 -18.27 3.83
N GLN A 52 -39.72 -18.40 5.09
CA GLN A 52 -38.98 -17.85 6.22
C GLN A 52 -37.65 -18.58 6.47
N GLY A 53 -37.63 -19.92 6.35
CA GLY A 53 -36.42 -20.72 6.55
C GLY A 53 -35.33 -20.56 5.48
N ARG A 54 -35.69 -20.15 4.25
CA ARG A 54 -34.74 -19.86 3.17
C ARG A 54 -34.16 -18.43 3.33
N PHE A 55 -34.99 -17.45 3.66
CA PHE A 55 -34.57 -16.06 3.89
C PHE A 55 -33.66 -15.91 5.13
N GLN A 56 -33.97 -16.63 6.22
CA GLN A 56 -33.11 -16.70 7.41
C GLN A 56 -31.74 -17.34 7.09
N ARG A 57 -31.70 -18.37 6.24
CA ARG A 57 -30.43 -19.00 5.81
C ARG A 57 -29.59 -18.09 4.94
N GLU A 58 -30.18 -17.34 4.02
CA GLU A 58 -29.47 -16.38 3.16
C GLU A 58 -28.88 -15.21 3.96
N THR A 59 -29.59 -14.72 4.97
CA THR A 59 -29.10 -13.65 5.86
C THR A 59 -27.99 -14.14 6.80
N VAL A 60 -28.09 -15.34 7.36
CA VAL A 60 -27.03 -15.97 8.17
C VAL A 60 -25.78 -16.25 7.34
N MET A 61 -25.93 -16.81 6.13
CA MET A 61 -24.80 -17.07 5.23
C MET A 61 -24.10 -15.76 4.84
N SER A 62 -24.84 -14.73 4.45
CA SER A 62 -24.29 -13.41 4.11
C SER A 62 -23.53 -12.77 5.29
N ARG A 63 -24.08 -12.87 6.50
CA ARG A 63 -23.41 -12.38 7.72
C ARG A 63 -22.13 -13.17 8.02
N SER A 64 -22.14 -14.50 7.85
CA SER A 64 -20.95 -15.33 8.06
C SER A 64 -19.82 -15.03 7.07
N ILE A 65 -20.18 -14.77 5.79
CA ILE A 65 -19.23 -14.36 4.75
C ILE A 65 -18.66 -12.97 5.07
N ALA A 66 -19.49 -12.03 5.48
CA ALA A 66 -19.04 -10.68 5.88
C ALA A 66 -18.09 -10.72 7.09
N LEU A 67 -18.39 -11.52 8.12
CA LEU A 67 -17.51 -11.70 9.29
C LEU A 67 -16.20 -12.40 8.91
N LYS A 68 -16.24 -13.42 8.04
CA LYS A 68 -15.04 -14.10 7.53
C LYS A 68 -14.18 -13.18 6.68
N SER A 69 -14.79 -12.31 5.88
CA SER A 69 -14.09 -11.28 5.10
C SER A 69 -13.46 -10.22 6.00
N SER A 70 -14.21 -9.71 6.97
CA SER A 70 -13.70 -8.70 7.93
C SER A 70 -12.57 -9.25 8.80
N SER A 71 -12.66 -10.48 9.29
CA SER A 71 -11.59 -11.10 10.08
C SER A 71 -10.34 -11.40 9.25
N ARG A 72 -10.50 -11.81 7.99
CA ARG A 72 -9.39 -11.95 7.04
C ARG A 72 -8.68 -10.61 6.85
N PHE A 73 -9.42 -9.55 6.56
CA PHE A 73 -8.87 -8.21 6.37
C PHE A 73 -8.08 -7.73 7.59
N VAL A 74 -8.61 -7.89 8.80
CA VAL A 74 -7.90 -7.53 10.05
C VAL A 74 -6.60 -8.33 10.20
N THR A 75 -6.63 -9.64 9.89
CA THR A 75 -5.45 -10.50 10.00
C THR A 75 -4.36 -10.10 8.99
N GLU A 76 -4.74 -9.77 7.76
CA GLU A 76 -3.81 -9.32 6.72
C GLU A 76 -3.20 -7.96 7.07
N GLU A 77 -4.02 -7.02 7.56
CA GLU A 77 -3.53 -5.71 7.96
C GLU A 77 -2.57 -5.81 9.15
N MET A 78 -2.88 -6.66 10.14
CA MET A 78 -1.96 -6.95 11.24
C MET A 78 -0.63 -7.54 10.73
N ALA A 79 -0.67 -8.51 9.82
CA ALA A 79 0.55 -9.07 9.25
C ALA A 79 1.40 -7.99 8.58
N ASN A 80 0.77 -7.11 7.80
CA ASN A 80 1.44 -5.99 7.14
C ASN A 80 2.07 -5.01 8.15
N GLN A 81 1.36 -4.69 9.23
CA GLN A 81 1.88 -3.84 10.33
C GLN A 81 3.08 -4.47 11.02
N TRP A 82 2.99 -5.75 11.39
CA TRP A 82 4.05 -6.43 12.14
C TRP A 82 5.33 -6.58 11.32
N THR A 83 5.22 -6.92 10.04
CA THR A 83 6.42 -7.08 9.18
C THR A 83 7.19 -5.77 9.06
N HIS A 84 6.54 -4.68 8.66
CA HIS A 84 7.22 -3.39 8.52
C HIS A 84 7.47 -2.68 9.85
N GLY A 85 6.70 -2.97 10.89
CA GLY A 85 6.98 -2.52 12.25
C GLY A 85 8.30 -3.12 12.76
N ALA A 86 8.52 -4.41 12.53
CA ALA A 86 9.82 -5.05 12.80
C ALA A 86 10.93 -4.43 11.94
N GLY A 87 10.66 -4.18 10.66
CA GLY A 87 11.58 -3.46 9.77
C GLY A 87 12.01 -2.09 10.32
N PHE A 88 11.07 -1.31 10.85
CA PHE A 88 11.36 0.00 11.46
C PHE A 88 12.22 -0.12 12.72
N VAL A 89 11.88 -1.04 13.62
CA VAL A 89 12.64 -1.29 14.86
C VAL A 89 14.07 -1.74 14.54
N LEU A 90 14.28 -2.49 13.46
CA LEU A 90 15.61 -2.91 13.01
C LEU A 90 16.36 -1.79 12.27
N SER A 91 15.67 -0.99 11.45
CA SER A 91 16.31 0.00 10.58
C SER A 91 16.92 1.16 11.35
N VAL A 92 16.32 1.56 12.47
CA VAL A 92 16.83 2.68 13.30
C VAL A 92 18.22 2.37 13.90
N PRO A 93 18.43 1.29 14.67
CA PRO A 93 19.76 0.97 15.20
C PRO A 93 20.74 0.58 14.10
N ALA A 94 20.29 -0.12 13.04
CA ALA A 94 21.14 -0.46 11.91
C ALA A 94 21.63 0.81 11.17
N GLY A 95 20.75 1.77 10.93
CA GLY A 95 21.06 3.06 10.33
C GLY A 95 22.00 3.90 11.19
N TRP A 96 21.75 3.95 12.50
CA TRP A 96 22.67 4.59 13.45
C TRP A 96 24.07 3.98 13.40
N TRP A 97 24.16 2.64 13.43
CA TRP A 97 25.44 1.93 13.34
C TRP A 97 26.17 2.20 12.03
N LEU A 98 25.45 2.21 10.91
CA LEU A 98 26.02 2.53 9.61
C LEU A 98 26.63 3.94 9.59
N VAL A 99 25.87 4.95 10.02
CA VAL A 99 26.37 6.33 10.07
C VAL A 99 27.55 6.45 11.03
N ARG A 100 27.47 5.84 12.22
CA ARG A 100 28.58 5.84 13.18
C ARG A 100 29.86 5.23 12.60
N SER A 101 29.74 4.20 11.76
CA SER A 101 30.87 3.53 11.11
C SER A 101 31.58 4.40 10.06
N THR A 102 30.95 5.49 9.61
CA THR A 102 31.54 6.43 8.64
C THR A 102 32.34 7.57 9.28
N LEU A 103 32.09 7.88 10.56
CA LEU A 103 32.65 9.08 11.21
C LEU A 103 34.18 9.04 11.30
N ASP A 104 34.76 7.86 11.53
CA ASP A 104 36.21 7.68 11.66
C ASP A 104 36.91 7.63 10.28
N LYS A 105 36.17 7.82 9.18
CA LYS A 105 36.69 7.76 7.80
C LYS A 105 37.00 9.14 7.21
N HIS A 106 36.70 10.22 7.94
CA HIS A 106 36.95 11.61 7.51
C HIS A 106 36.46 11.92 6.08
N ASN A 107 35.33 11.32 5.69
CA ASN A 107 34.69 11.53 4.40
C ASN A 107 33.24 11.97 4.61
N ASP A 108 32.99 13.27 4.49
CA ASP A 108 31.69 13.89 4.73
C ASP A 108 30.64 13.42 3.72
N TRP A 109 31.05 13.16 2.47
CA TRP A 109 30.15 12.69 1.41
C TRP A 109 29.67 11.26 1.66
N LEU A 110 30.57 10.39 2.13
CA LEU A 110 30.22 9.04 2.59
C LEU A 110 29.22 9.11 3.75
N THR A 111 29.53 9.93 4.76
CA THR A 111 28.69 10.10 5.95
C THR A 111 27.29 10.59 5.57
N LEU A 112 27.21 11.65 4.75
CA LEU A 112 25.95 12.22 4.30
C LEU A 112 25.15 11.21 3.46
N GLY A 113 25.81 10.50 2.53
CA GLY A 113 25.14 9.50 1.71
C GLY A 113 24.56 8.35 2.54
N CYS A 114 25.33 7.82 3.49
CA CYS A 114 24.86 6.81 4.44
C CYS A 114 23.73 7.32 5.34
N ALA A 115 23.77 8.59 5.77
CA ALA A 115 22.71 9.19 6.58
C ALA A 115 21.40 9.32 5.79
N ILE A 116 21.46 9.77 4.53
CA ILE A 116 20.29 9.85 3.64
C ILE A 116 19.66 8.46 3.44
N TYR A 117 20.48 7.44 3.20
CA TYR A 117 20.00 6.06 3.13
C TYR A 117 19.34 5.60 4.43
N ALA A 118 19.97 5.80 5.59
CA ALA A 118 19.44 5.40 6.89
C ALA A 118 18.08 6.07 7.20
N VAL A 119 17.95 7.37 6.88
CA VAL A 119 16.72 8.13 7.08
C VAL A 119 15.62 7.64 6.14
N THR A 120 15.90 7.50 4.85
CA THR A 120 14.90 7.05 3.87
C THR A 120 14.41 5.63 4.14
N LEU A 121 15.31 4.73 4.57
CA LEU A 121 14.96 3.37 4.98
C LEU A 121 14.03 3.36 6.19
N SER A 122 14.38 4.11 7.24
CA SER A 122 13.57 4.18 8.46
C SER A 122 12.23 4.86 8.20
N LEU A 123 12.22 5.89 7.34
CA LEU A 123 11.00 6.59 6.96
C LEU A 123 10.04 5.68 6.19
N LEU A 124 10.52 4.84 5.27
CA LEU A 124 9.68 3.85 4.58
C LEU A 124 8.99 2.92 5.57
N TYR A 125 9.74 2.28 6.46
CA TYR A 125 9.15 1.33 7.39
C TYR A 125 8.21 1.99 8.39
N ALA A 126 8.53 3.19 8.86
CA ALA A 126 7.63 3.98 9.70
C ALA A 126 6.33 4.33 8.98
N ALA A 127 6.43 4.89 7.77
CA ALA A 127 5.28 5.29 6.96
C ALA A 127 4.39 4.09 6.65
N SER A 128 4.98 2.95 6.27
CA SER A 128 4.24 1.74 5.98
C SER A 128 3.52 1.20 7.21
N THR A 129 4.20 1.12 8.36
CA THR A 129 3.60 0.68 9.62
C THR A 129 2.42 1.57 10.02
N LEU A 130 2.58 2.89 9.91
CA LEU A 130 1.49 3.85 10.18
C LEU A 130 0.32 3.68 9.19
N SER A 131 0.61 3.45 7.92
CA SER A 131 -0.39 3.28 6.87
C SER A 131 -1.29 2.06 7.08
N HIS A 132 -0.76 1.02 7.72
CA HIS A 132 -1.51 -0.17 8.10
C HIS A 132 -2.09 -0.11 9.52
N SER A 133 -1.70 0.90 10.31
CA SER A 133 -2.25 1.11 11.66
C SER A 133 -3.51 1.97 11.68
N VAL A 134 -3.68 2.84 10.70
CA VAL A 134 -4.80 3.77 10.63
C VAL A 134 -5.88 3.24 9.68
N HIS A 135 -7.00 2.80 10.25
CA HIS A 135 -8.02 2.06 9.51
C HIS A 135 -9.16 2.94 8.96
N ARG A 136 -9.31 4.20 9.42
CA ARG A 136 -10.47 5.06 9.09
C ARG A 136 -10.09 6.53 8.90
N GLY A 137 -10.90 7.23 8.10
CA GLY A 137 -10.85 8.69 7.92
C GLY A 137 -9.75 9.20 6.99
N VAL A 138 -9.60 10.53 6.95
CA VAL A 138 -8.66 11.25 6.07
C VAL A 138 -7.20 10.82 6.31
N TRP A 139 -6.86 10.48 7.56
CA TRP A 139 -5.52 10.04 7.95
C TRP A 139 -5.10 8.72 7.30
N ARG A 140 -6.03 7.78 7.07
CA ARG A 140 -5.73 6.55 6.33
C ARG A 140 -5.21 6.86 4.94
N HIS A 141 -5.89 7.75 4.21
CA HIS A 141 -5.46 8.11 2.86
C HIS A 141 -4.10 8.80 2.87
N ARG A 142 -3.88 9.73 3.82
CA ARG A 142 -2.59 10.43 3.96
C ARG A 142 -1.42 9.49 4.24
N PHE A 143 -1.57 8.55 5.17
CA PHE A 143 -0.49 7.60 5.47
C PHE A 143 -0.25 6.60 4.34
N ARG A 144 -1.29 6.20 3.59
CA ARG A 144 -1.13 5.37 2.39
C ARG A 144 -0.41 6.10 1.27
N THR A 145 -0.68 7.38 1.09
CA THR A 145 0.06 8.22 0.14
C THR A 145 1.50 8.42 0.61
N LEU A 146 1.73 8.65 1.90
CA LEU A 146 3.08 8.79 2.47
C LEU A 146 3.91 7.52 2.26
N ASP A 147 3.35 6.35 2.55
CA ASP A 147 4.00 5.05 2.32
C ASP A 147 4.45 4.90 0.85
N GLN A 148 3.57 5.21 -0.09
CA GLN A 148 3.86 5.15 -1.53
C GLN A 148 4.90 6.18 -2.00
N VAL A 149 4.96 7.34 -1.35
CA VAL A 149 6.00 8.37 -1.57
C VAL A 149 7.35 7.89 -1.03
N CYS A 150 7.37 7.23 0.12
CA CYS A 150 8.61 6.74 0.74
C CYS A 150 9.30 5.66 -0.09
N ILE A 151 8.56 4.92 -0.92
CA ILE A 151 9.17 3.97 -1.87
C ILE A 151 10.09 4.71 -2.87
N PHE A 152 9.65 5.84 -3.43
CA PHE A 152 10.50 6.66 -4.31
C PHE A 152 11.76 7.16 -3.60
N LEU A 153 11.58 7.63 -2.37
CA LEU A 153 12.68 8.13 -1.55
C LEU A 153 13.68 7.02 -1.22
N LEU A 154 13.23 5.82 -0.88
CA LEU A 154 14.14 4.71 -0.59
C LEU A 154 14.89 4.24 -1.83
N ILE A 155 14.26 4.18 -3.01
CA ILE A 155 14.96 3.76 -4.23
C ILE A 155 16.11 4.73 -4.54
N ALA A 156 15.89 6.05 -4.43
CA ALA A 156 16.96 7.03 -4.57
C ALA A 156 17.98 6.95 -3.42
N GLY A 157 17.50 6.78 -2.19
CA GLY A 157 18.30 6.62 -0.98
C GLY A 157 19.26 5.44 -1.03
N ASN A 158 18.85 4.29 -1.56
CA ASN A 158 19.68 3.10 -1.75
C ASN A 158 20.91 3.37 -2.65
N PHE A 159 20.75 4.21 -3.66
CA PHE A 159 21.83 4.55 -4.59
C PHE A 159 22.77 5.63 -4.05
N THR A 160 22.27 6.45 -3.12
CA THR A 160 22.94 7.68 -2.66
C THR A 160 24.31 7.42 -2.00
N PRO A 161 24.48 6.47 -1.04
CA PRO A 161 25.80 6.17 -0.45
C PRO A 161 26.86 5.82 -1.49
N PHE A 162 26.49 5.01 -2.49
CA PHE A 162 27.41 4.59 -3.54
C PHE A 162 27.82 5.78 -4.41
N ALA A 163 26.83 6.54 -4.89
CA ALA A 163 27.10 7.63 -5.83
C ALA A 163 27.87 8.78 -5.19
N MET A 164 27.53 9.17 -3.96
CA MET A 164 28.23 10.24 -3.25
C MET A 164 29.66 9.87 -2.88
N THR A 165 29.94 8.56 -2.70
CA THR A 165 31.27 8.06 -2.36
C THR A 165 32.16 7.87 -3.58
N PHE A 166 31.63 7.25 -4.65
CA PHE A 166 32.46 6.79 -5.78
C PHE A 166 32.23 7.52 -7.10
N LEU A 167 31.10 8.21 -7.27
CA LEU A 167 30.67 8.79 -8.53
C LEU A 167 30.57 10.32 -8.47
N ARG A 168 31.36 10.96 -7.60
CA ARG A 168 31.22 12.39 -7.31
C ARG A 168 31.68 13.29 -8.46
N ASP A 169 32.70 12.88 -9.20
CA ASP A 169 33.42 13.79 -10.08
C ASP A 169 32.92 13.73 -11.54
N GLY A 170 32.74 14.90 -12.15
CA GLY A 170 32.37 15.06 -13.56
C GLY A 170 31.02 14.44 -13.91
N TRP A 171 30.97 13.76 -15.06
CA TRP A 171 29.75 13.15 -15.62
C TRP A 171 29.17 12.03 -14.74
N TRP A 172 29.94 11.46 -13.80
CA TRP A 172 29.48 10.40 -12.91
C TRP A 172 28.51 10.89 -11.82
N SER A 173 28.42 12.20 -11.60
CA SER A 173 27.44 12.77 -10.68
C SER A 173 26.00 12.78 -11.23
N LEU A 174 25.85 12.71 -12.57
CA LEU A 174 24.56 12.81 -13.25
C LEU A 174 23.58 11.67 -12.89
N PRO A 175 23.97 10.40 -12.77
CA PRO A 175 23.09 9.34 -12.29
C PRO A 175 22.45 9.64 -10.93
N LEU A 176 23.17 10.27 -9.99
CA LEU A 176 22.60 10.63 -8.69
C LEU A 176 21.51 11.69 -8.85
N ALA A 177 21.80 12.74 -9.62
CA ALA A 177 20.83 13.78 -9.94
C ALA A 177 19.60 13.22 -10.66
N ALA A 178 19.80 12.30 -11.63
CA ALA A 178 18.74 11.64 -12.36
C ALA A 178 17.85 10.78 -11.44
N MET A 179 18.43 10.02 -10.52
CA MET A 179 17.67 9.20 -9.56
C MET A 179 16.80 10.07 -8.66
N TRP A 180 17.33 11.17 -8.11
CA TRP A 180 16.55 12.09 -7.28
C TRP A 180 15.50 12.87 -8.09
N LEU A 181 15.81 13.22 -9.36
CA LEU A 181 14.83 13.82 -10.27
C LEU A 181 13.67 12.85 -10.56
N PHE A 182 13.96 11.59 -10.88
CA PHE A 182 12.92 10.58 -11.08
C PHE A 182 12.11 10.33 -9.81
N ALA A 183 12.75 10.32 -8.63
CA ALA A 183 12.04 10.27 -7.36
C ALA A 183 11.08 11.44 -7.21
N ALA A 184 11.54 12.67 -7.45
CA ALA A 184 10.72 13.88 -7.35
C ALA A 184 9.55 13.86 -8.34
N VAL A 185 9.80 13.47 -9.59
CA VAL A 185 8.75 13.31 -10.62
C VAL A 185 7.73 12.26 -10.17
N GLY A 186 8.17 11.12 -9.65
CA GLY A 186 7.29 10.07 -9.13
C GLY A 186 6.43 10.53 -7.97
N ILE A 187 7.02 11.29 -7.03
CA ILE A 187 6.31 11.86 -5.88
C ILE A 187 5.26 12.88 -6.34
N VAL A 188 5.63 13.82 -7.21
CA VAL A 188 4.70 14.81 -7.78
C VAL A 188 3.58 14.10 -8.55
N ALA A 189 3.93 13.14 -9.40
CA ALA A 189 2.96 12.34 -10.14
C ALA A 189 1.96 11.67 -9.18
N LYS A 190 2.48 11.11 -8.08
CA LYS A 190 1.65 10.42 -7.09
C LYS A 190 0.72 11.34 -6.31
N LEU A 191 1.17 12.53 -5.95
CA LEU A 191 0.41 13.50 -5.16
C LEU A 191 -0.69 14.18 -5.98
N PHE A 192 -0.44 14.46 -7.27
CA PHE A 192 -1.37 15.23 -8.11
C PHE A 192 -2.23 14.37 -9.05
N PHE A 193 -1.75 13.18 -9.44
CA PHE A 193 -2.44 12.34 -10.43
C PHE A 193 -2.91 11.02 -9.82
N THR A 194 -3.98 11.11 -9.03
CA THR A 194 -4.61 9.97 -8.34
C THR A 194 -5.08 8.87 -9.30
N LYS A 195 -5.33 9.14 -10.58
CA LYS A 195 -5.75 8.12 -11.56
C LYS A 195 -4.62 7.19 -12.03
N LEU A 196 -3.36 7.46 -11.70
CA LEU A 196 -2.19 6.70 -12.18
C LEU A 196 -1.79 5.52 -11.28
N HIS A 197 -2.73 4.95 -10.52
CA HIS A 197 -2.44 3.88 -9.56
C HIS A 197 -1.66 2.69 -10.14
N ALA A 198 -1.92 2.32 -11.39
CA ALA A 198 -1.24 1.21 -12.07
C ALA A 198 0.13 1.59 -12.68
N VAL A 199 0.46 2.88 -12.81
CA VAL A 199 1.73 3.33 -13.42
C VAL A 199 2.85 3.40 -12.39
N ALA A 200 2.52 3.64 -11.12
CA ALA A 200 3.50 3.74 -10.04
C ALA A 200 4.38 2.47 -9.88
N PRO A 201 3.84 1.23 -9.87
CA PRO A 201 4.64 0.01 -9.77
C PRO A 201 5.70 -0.12 -10.88
N SER A 202 5.32 0.13 -12.13
CA SER A 202 6.24 0.09 -13.27
C SER A 202 7.33 1.15 -13.15
N PHE A 203 6.98 2.35 -12.67
CA PHE A 203 7.94 3.43 -12.49
C PHE A 203 8.95 3.13 -11.36
N TYR A 204 8.50 2.52 -10.24
CA TYR A 204 9.40 2.01 -9.20
C TYR A 204 10.39 1.00 -9.77
N PHE A 205 9.90 0.04 -10.56
CA PHE A 205 10.73 -1.02 -11.14
C PHE A 205 11.78 -0.45 -12.10
N LEU A 206 11.38 0.47 -13.00
CA LEU A 206 12.30 1.14 -13.92
C LEU A 206 13.39 1.92 -13.18
N MET A 207 12.99 2.68 -12.17
CA MET A 207 13.93 3.46 -11.34
C MET A 207 14.89 2.53 -10.56
N GLY A 208 14.39 1.41 -10.03
CA GLY A 208 15.21 0.39 -9.37
C GLY A 208 16.15 -0.37 -10.31
N CYS A 209 15.82 -0.45 -11.60
CA CYS A 209 16.67 -1.05 -12.63
C CYS A 209 17.72 -0.08 -13.20
N ALA A 210 17.54 1.24 -13.06
CA ALA A 210 18.46 2.22 -13.62
C ALA A 210 19.93 2.01 -13.21
N PRO A 211 20.27 1.62 -11.96
CA PRO A 211 21.65 1.30 -11.58
C PRO A 211 22.31 0.16 -12.37
N ILE A 212 21.55 -0.71 -13.07
CA ILE A 212 22.12 -1.77 -13.92
C ILE A 212 23.07 -1.16 -14.98
N LEU A 213 22.78 0.05 -15.45
CA LEU A 213 23.63 0.79 -16.40
C LEU A 213 25.02 1.13 -15.82
N LEU A 214 25.17 1.07 -14.50
CA LEU A 214 26.40 1.32 -13.76
C LEU A 214 27.08 0.04 -13.26
N LEU A 215 26.69 -1.14 -13.76
CA LEU A 215 27.33 -2.41 -13.40
C LEU A 215 28.86 -2.39 -13.50
N PRO A 216 29.48 -1.87 -14.58
CA PRO A 216 30.94 -1.81 -14.67
C PRO A 216 31.59 -1.01 -13.53
N GLN A 217 30.93 0.05 -13.07
CA GLN A 217 31.36 0.92 -11.98
C GLN A 217 31.20 0.20 -10.65
N PHE A 218 30.09 -0.52 -10.46
CA PHE A 218 29.91 -1.35 -9.27
C PHE A 218 30.98 -2.44 -9.17
N PHE A 219 31.34 -3.11 -10.26
CA PHE A 219 32.44 -4.09 -10.26
C PHE A 219 33.79 -3.46 -9.91
N ARG A 220 34.09 -2.27 -10.46
CA ARG A 220 35.35 -1.56 -10.16
C ARG A 220 35.45 -1.08 -8.71
N CYS A 221 34.35 -0.61 -8.13
CA CYS A 221 34.35 0.00 -6.80
C CYS A 221 34.10 -1.01 -5.67
N LEU A 222 33.25 -2.02 -5.89
CA LEU A 222 32.78 -2.93 -4.84
C LEU A 222 33.29 -4.37 -5.00
N GLY A 223 33.89 -4.69 -6.15
CA GLY A 223 34.27 -6.06 -6.51
C GLY A 223 33.07 -6.98 -6.77
N SER A 224 33.36 -8.22 -7.15
CA SER A 224 32.33 -9.21 -7.50
C SER A 224 31.41 -9.56 -6.33
N ALA A 225 31.95 -9.65 -5.12
CA ALA A 225 31.16 -9.96 -3.94
C ALA A 225 30.17 -8.84 -3.58
N GLY A 226 30.57 -7.56 -3.68
CA GLY A 226 29.66 -6.43 -3.45
C GLY A 226 28.56 -6.37 -4.51
N VAL A 227 28.92 -6.60 -5.78
CA VAL A 227 27.93 -6.69 -6.87
C VAL A 227 26.96 -7.84 -6.67
N ALA A 228 27.41 -9.00 -6.18
CA ALA A 228 26.53 -10.13 -5.89
C ALA A 228 25.44 -9.77 -4.88
N TRP A 229 25.77 -9.00 -3.83
CA TRP A 229 24.76 -8.49 -2.89
C TRP A 229 23.79 -7.48 -3.52
N ILE A 230 24.26 -6.61 -4.41
CA ILE A 230 23.38 -5.70 -5.17
C ILE A 230 22.41 -6.50 -6.04
N ILE A 231 22.89 -7.52 -6.75
CA ILE A 231 22.06 -8.39 -7.59
C ILE A 231 21.06 -9.15 -6.72
N ALA A 232 21.49 -9.72 -5.58
CA ALA A 232 20.60 -10.40 -4.65
C ALA A 232 19.49 -9.47 -4.13
N GLY A 233 19.84 -8.23 -3.79
CA GLY A 233 18.87 -7.20 -3.39
C GLY A 233 17.89 -6.85 -4.51
N GLY A 234 18.39 -6.64 -5.72
CA GLY A 234 17.56 -6.37 -6.91
C GLY A 234 16.62 -7.51 -7.27
N VAL A 235 17.08 -8.76 -7.15
CA VAL A 235 16.24 -9.96 -7.33
C VAL A 235 15.18 -10.05 -6.24
N ALA A 236 15.53 -9.79 -4.98
CA ALA A 236 14.56 -9.80 -3.88
C ALA A 236 13.47 -8.73 -4.10
N PHE A 237 13.84 -7.50 -4.46
CA PHE A 237 12.85 -6.47 -4.78
C PHE A 237 11.97 -6.84 -5.97
N SER A 238 12.56 -7.36 -7.06
CA SER A 238 11.83 -7.77 -8.26
C SER A 238 10.84 -8.90 -7.98
N ALA A 239 11.27 -9.91 -7.23
CA ALA A 239 10.40 -10.99 -6.77
C ALA A 239 9.27 -10.46 -5.88
N GLY A 240 9.58 -9.52 -4.98
CA GLY A 240 8.58 -8.81 -4.18
C GLY A 240 7.55 -8.06 -5.03
N THR A 241 7.99 -7.36 -6.09
CA THR A 241 7.09 -6.63 -7.00
C THR A 241 6.06 -7.56 -7.64
N TRP A 242 6.43 -8.82 -7.93
CA TRP A 242 5.46 -9.80 -8.43
C TRP A 242 4.32 -10.06 -7.42
N PHE A 243 4.64 -10.24 -6.13
CA PHE A 243 3.60 -10.41 -5.10
C PHE A 243 2.77 -9.13 -4.91
N PHE A 244 3.40 -7.96 -5.01
CA PHE A 244 2.73 -6.66 -4.89
C PHE A 244 1.70 -6.41 -5.99
N VAL A 245 2.03 -6.73 -7.24
CA VAL A 245 1.08 -6.58 -8.36
C VAL A 245 -0.06 -7.61 -8.30
N ASN A 246 0.15 -8.72 -7.58
CA ASN A 246 -0.84 -9.79 -7.40
C ASN A 246 -1.41 -9.80 -5.96
N ASP A 247 -1.60 -8.63 -5.33
CA ASP A 247 -1.93 -8.49 -3.91
C ASP A 247 -3.39 -8.86 -3.54
N GLU A 248 -4.23 -9.19 -4.52
CA GLU A 248 -5.60 -9.67 -4.31
C GLU A 248 -5.66 -11.00 -3.54
N ARG A 249 -4.54 -11.75 -3.49
CA ARG A 249 -4.45 -13.03 -2.79
C ARG A 249 -4.01 -12.86 -1.33
N ARG A 250 -4.51 -13.75 -0.48
CA ARG A 250 -4.26 -13.72 0.97
C ARG A 250 -2.76 -13.65 1.30
N PHE A 251 -2.38 -12.70 2.15
CA PHE A 251 -1.00 -12.44 2.61
C PHE A 251 0.03 -12.03 1.55
N HIS A 252 -0.33 -11.87 0.28
CA HIS A 252 0.64 -11.47 -0.75
C HIS A 252 1.32 -10.13 -0.45
N HIS A 253 0.58 -9.17 0.10
CA HIS A 253 1.13 -7.89 0.52
C HIS A 253 2.17 -8.04 1.66
N ALA A 254 1.90 -8.92 2.63
CA ALA A 254 2.85 -9.22 3.70
C ALA A 254 4.09 -9.96 3.17
N ILE A 255 3.94 -10.83 2.16
CA ILE A 255 5.07 -11.47 1.49
C ILE A 255 5.91 -10.41 0.76
N TRP A 256 5.27 -9.47 0.07
CA TRP A 256 5.96 -8.32 -0.54
C TRP A 256 6.76 -7.52 0.50
N HIS A 257 6.21 -7.28 1.70
CA HIS A 257 6.96 -6.65 2.80
C HIS A 257 8.23 -7.42 3.17
N VAL A 258 8.13 -8.75 3.30
CA VAL A 258 9.30 -9.60 3.61
C VAL A 258 10.37 -9.52 2.52
N PHE A 259 9.99 -9.56 1.24
CA PHE A 259 10.94 -9.38 0.13
C PHE A 259 11.56 -7.99 0.12
N THR A 260 10.80 -6.95 0.47
CA THR A 260 11.30 -5.58 0.60
C THR A 260 12.32 -5.45 1.73
N MET A 261 12.09 -6.13 2.86
CA MET A 261 13.06 -6.23 3.96
C MET A 261 14.33 -7.00 3.58
N LEU A 262 14.20 -8.10 2.84
CA LEU A 262 15.36 -8.86 2.37
C LEU A 262 16.19 -8.04 1.38
N GLY A 263 15.53 -7.33 0.45
CA GLY A 263 16.18 -6.45 -0.50
C GLY A 263 16.95 -5.33 0.20
N SER A 264 16.29 -4.61 1.12
CA SER A 264 16.94 -3.53 1.86
C SER A 264 18.07 -4.02 2.76
N ALA A 265 17.97 -5.22 3.35
CA ALA A 265 19.05 -5.84 4.12
C ALA A 265 20.28 -6.12 3.23
N CYS A 266 20.08 -6.59 1.99
CA CYS A 266 21.18 -6.77 1.04
C CYS A 266 21.87 -5.43 0.73
N HIS A 267 21.10 -4.37 0.46
CA HIS A 267 21.65 -3.02 0.23
C HIS A 267 22.33 -2.44 1.47
N TYR A 268 21.82 -2.72 2.68
CA TYR A 268 22.46 -2.37 3.94
C TYR A 268 23.83 -3.03 4.07
N LEU A 269 23.93 -4.33 3.77
CA LEU A 269 25.19 -5.06 3.80
C LEU A 269 26.19 -4.52 2.78
N VAL A 270 25.73 -4.10 1.60
CA VAL A 270 26.57 -3.40 0.61
C VAL A 270 27.13 -2.11 1.21
N ALA A 271 26.26 -1.27 1.77
CA ALA A 271 26.66 0.00 2.37
C ALA A 271 27.70 -0.21 3.47
N LEU A 272 27.42 -1.11 4.42
CA LEU A 272 28.27 -1.33 5.59
C LEU A 272 29.59 -2.03 5.24
N ASN A 273 29.59 -3.02 4.35
CA ASN A 273 30.77 -3.88 4.14
C ASN A 273 31.63 -3.51 2.94
N TYR A 274 31.07 -2.80 1.96
CA TYR A 274 31.72 -2.54 0.66
C TYR A 274 31.83 -1.06 0.33
N ILE A 275 30.90 -0.22 0.82
CA ILE A 275 30.97 1.24 0.62
C ILE A 275 31.78 1.88 1.74
N VAL A 276 31.50 1.53 3.01
CA VAL A 276 32.32 1.98 4.15
C VAL A 276 33.67 1.26 4.09
N PRO A 277 34.80 2.00 3.95
CA PRO A 277 36.12 1.37 3.88
C PRO A 277 36.42 0.62 5.19
N ARG A 278 36.84 -0.65 5.09
CA ARG A 278 37.33 -1.39 6.27
C ARG A 278 38.64 -0.75 6.75
N ALA A 279 38.80 -0.67 8.07
CA ALA A 279 40.03 -0.19 8.70
C ALA A 279 41.16 -1.21 8.48
#